data_AF-M7TVG9-F1
#
_entry.id   AF-M7TVG9-F1
#
_cell.length_a   1.000
_cell.length_b   1.000
_cell.length_c   1.000
_cell.angle_alpha   90.00
_cell.angle_beta   90.00
_cell.angle_gamma   90.00
#
_symmetry.space_group_name_H-M   'P 1'
#
loop_
_entity.id
_entity.type
_entity.pdbx_description
1 polymer ?
#
loop_
_entity_poly.entity_id
_entity_poly.type
_entity_poly.pdbx_seq_one_letter_code
_entity_poly.pdbx_strand_id
1 'polypeptide(L)'
;MGKDKKPKLSGAKKAQSSASHSHNPIAPDWPPFRPPLPVTDLSFAYPWPGFEDTIAVIRNFWPKSLCREYVNFLRTLPLTTTPGRPKRGEAVRQNDRFQIDDPAFSRKLWLETGLKDVVLENSVKSLWGGDVIGLNPNIRVYRYSPGQFFDCHYALMHQYSVKS
;
A
#
# COMPACT_ATOMS: atom_id res chain seq x y z
N MET A 1 -2.42 -43.90 67.94
CA MET A 1 -1.25 -44.07 67.05
C MET A 1 -1.79 -44.26 65.63
N GLY A 2 -1.92 -43.26 64.77
CA GLY A 2 -0.99 -42.17 64.49
C GLY A 2 -0.22 -42.53 63.22
N LYS A 3 -0.71 -42.07 62.06
CA LYS A 3 0.07 -41.43 60.99
C LYS A 3 -0.82 -41.11 59.79
N ASP A 4 -1.24 -39.86 59.77
CA ASP A 4 -1.67 -39.10 58.60
C ASP A 4 -0.64 -39.19 57.47
N LYS A 5 -1.11 -39.33 56.23
CA LYS A 5 -0.32 -39.04 55.03
C LYS A 5 -1.01 -37.97 54.19
N LYS A 6 -0.31 -36.84 54.14
CA LYS A 6 -0.62 -35.57 53.46
C LYS A 6 -0.99 -35.73 51.98
N PRO A 7 -1.87 -34.88 51.43
CA PRO A 7 -2.05 -34.75 49.99
C PRO A 7 -0.88 -33.95 49.39
N LYS A 8 -0.37 -34.41 48.23
CA LYS A 8 0.69 -33.71 47.46
C LYS A 8 0.08 -32.54 46.70
N LEU A 9 0.68 -31.36 46.90
CA LEU A 9 0.46 -30.12 46.17
C LEU A 9 1.12 -30.14 44.77
N SER A 10 0.46 -29.40 43.88
CA SER A 10 0.95 -28.60 42.75
C SER A 10 1.82 -29.25 41.65
N GLY A 11 1.21 -29.38 40.48
CA GLY A 11 1.90 -29.40 39.19
C GLY A 11 1.13 -28.51 38.19
N ALA A 12 1.18 -27.20 38.40
CA ALA A 12 0.67 -26.24 37.42
C ALA A 12 1.48 -26.38 36.13
N LYS A 13 0.84 -26.89 35.07
CA LYS A 13 1.41 -26.85 33.71
C LYS A 13 1.57 -25.38 33.33
N LYS A 14 2.82 -24.90 33.32
CA LYS A 14 3.20 -23.61 32.74
C LYS A 14 2.67 -23.59 31.31
N ALA A 15 1.67 -22.74 31.05
CA ALA A 15 1.39 -22.26 29.72
C ALA A 15 2.66 -21.52 29.26
N GLN A 16 3.38 -22.11 28.31
CA GLN A 16 4.35 -21.37 27.54
C GLN A 16 3.56 -20.34 26.74
N SER A 17 3.45 -19.13 27.27
CA SER A 17 3.15 -17.95 26.50
C SER A 17 4.28 -17.80 25.48
N SER A 18 4.06 -18.28 24.27
CA SER A 18 4.80 -17.83 23.11
C SER A 18 4.56 -16.33 23.02
N ALA A 19 5.50 -15.54 23.54
CA ALA A 19 5.59 -14.11 23.28
C ALA A 19 5.80 -13.97 21.78
N SER A 20 4.71 -13.88 21.03
CA SER A 20 4.68 -13.35 19.68
C SER A 20 5.22 -11.94 19.80
N HIS A 21 6.51 -11.77 19.50
CA HIS A 21 7.11 -10.46 19.32
C HIS A 21 6.34 -9.83 18.16
N SER A 22 5.41 -8.93 18.47
CA SER A 22 4.78 -8.05 17.50
C SER A 22 5.85 -7.09 17.01
N HIS A 23 6.73 -7.57 16.15
CA HIS A 23 7.52 -6.70 15.29
C HIS A 23 6.56 -6.08 14.30
N ASN A 24 5.99 -4.93 14.67
CA ASN A 24 5.46 -4.04 13.66
C ASN A 24 6.61 -3.79 12.67
N PRO A 25 6.43 -4.09 11.37
CA PRO A 25 7.49 -3.91 10.40
C PRO A 25 7.92 -2.45 10.41
N ILE A 26 9.22 -2.21 10.55
CA ILE A 26 9.80 -0.86 10.51
C ILE A 26 9.58 -0.31 9.09
N ALA A 27 9.08 0.93 9.01
CA ALA A 27 8.89 1.60 7.74
C ALA A 27 10.22 1.72 6.98
N PRO A 28 10.26 1.39 5.67
CA PRO A 28 11.44 1.64 4.86
C PRO A 28 11.80 3.13 4.84
N ASP A 29 13.08 3.43 4.70
CA ASP A 29 13.55 4.81 4.54
C ASP A 29 13.29 5.29 3.10
N TRP A 30 12.06 5.72 2.82
CA TRP A 30 11.65 6.18 1.48
C TRP A 30 12.53 7.35 1.02
N PRO A 31 13.08 7.31 -0.22
CA PRO A 31 13.88 8.41 -0.74
C PRO A 31 13.16 9.76 -0.63
N PRO A 32 13.84 10.83 -0.20
CA PRO A 32 13.20 12.12 -0.04
C PRO A 32 12.82 12.72 -1.40
N PHE A 33 11.73 13.47 -1.46
CA PHE A 33 11.34 14.22 -2.66
C PHE A 33 12.31 15.38 -2.89
N ARG A 34 13.37 15.13 -3.66
CA ARG A 34 14.39 16.12 -4.03
C ARG A 34 14.56 16.20 -5.55
N PRO A 35 14.42 17.39 -6.16
CA PRO A 35 13.98 18.66 -5.55
C PRO A 35 12.54 18.55 -4.99
N PRO A 36 12.09 19.53 -4.17
CA PRO A 36 10.69 19.60 -3.76
C PRO A 36 9.75 19.51 -4.98
N LEU A 37 8.65 18.78 -4.82
CA LEU A 37 7.67 18.54 -5.85
C LEU A 37 6.46 19.48 -5.70
N PRO A 38 5.68 19.70 -6.77
CA PRO A 38 5.95 19.25 -8.13
C PRO A 38 7.05 20.07 -8.82
N VAL A 39 7.84 19.45 -9.71
CA VAL A 39 8.85 20.17 -10.53
C VAL A 39 8.19 20.96 -11.67
N THR A 40 7.05 20.47 -12.14
CA THR A 40 6.21 21.07 -13.18
C THR A 40 4.77 20.94 -12.74
N ASP A 41 3.93 21.93 -13.03
CA ASP A 41 2.52 21.89 -12.70
C ASP A 41 1.87 20.60 -13.22
N LEU A 42 1.13 19.93 -12.33
CA LEU A 42 0.39 18.73 -12.66
C LEU A 42 -0.94 19.13 -13.28
N SER A 43 -1.32 18.42 -14.33
CA SER A 43 -2.62 18.56 -14.97
C SER A 43 -3.08 17.19 -15.47
N PHE A 44 -4.40 17.02 -15.56
CA PHE A 44 -4.96 15.84 -16.20
C PHE A 44 -4.84 15.95 -17.72
N ALA A 45 -4.20 14.95 -18.30
CA ALA A 45 -4.26 14.67 -19.71
C ALA A 45 -5.48 13.80 -20.01
N TYR A 46 -6.10 14.06 -21.15
CA TYR A 46 -7.17 13.21 -21.66
C TYR A 46 -6.63 11.80 -21.95
N PRO A 47 -7.37 10.75 -21.55
CA PRO A 47 -7.05 9.38 -21.91
C PRO A 47 -7.36 9.14 -23.41
N TRP A 48 -7.35 7.87 -23.81
CA TRP A 48 -7.85 7.48 -25.13
C TRP A 48 -9.33 7.91 -25.30
N PRO A 49 -9.76 8.35 -26.51
CA PRO A 49 -11.13 8.76 -26.76
C PRO A 49 -12.17 7.73 -26.27
N GLY A 50 -13.17 8.19 -25.51
CA GLY A 50 -14.23 7.36 -24.92
C GLY A 50 -13.99 6.91 -23.47
N PHE A 51 -12.89 7.32 -22.84
CA PHE A 51 -12.57 7.02 -21.43
C PHE A 51 -12.47 8.26 -20.55
N GLU A 52 -12.83 9.44 -21.05
CA GLU A 52 -12.63 10.74 -20.41
C GLU A 52 -13.29 10.82 -19.03
N ASP A 53 -14.45 10.18 -18.87
CA ASP A 53 -15.21 10.15 -17.61
C ASP A 53 -14.81 8.99 -16.67
N THR A 54 -13.84 8.16 -17.05
CA THR A 54 -13.50 6.93 -16.32
C THR A 54 -12.01 6.75 -16.03
N ILE A 55 -11.12 7.37 -16.80
CA ILE A 55 -9.66 7.25 -16.67
C ILE A 55 -9.05 8.65 -16.72
N ALA A 56 -8.27 8.99 -15.70
CA ALA A 56 -7.53 10.24 -15.65
C ALA A 56 -6.01 9.97 -15.70
N VAL A 57 -5.27 10.75 -16.48
CA VAL A 57 -3.82 10.57 -16.66
C VAL A 57 -3.08 11.82 -16.18
N ILE A 58 -2.14 11.68 -15.24
CA ILE A 58 -1.24 12.77 -14.82
C ILE A 58 0.15 12.50 -15.41
N ARG A 59 0.66 13.42 -16.23
CA ARG A 59 2.01 13.32 -16.80
C ARG A 59 3.02 13.98 -15.90
N ASN A 60 4.28 13.55 -15.99
CA ASN A 60 5.42 14.16 -15.28
C ASN A 60 5.24 14.20 -13.75
N PHE A 61 4.51 13.23 -13.17
CA PHE A 61 4.25 13.17 -11.73
C PHE A 61 5.52 13.28 -10.90
N TRP A 62 6.58 12.55 -11.29
CA TRP A 62 7.92 12.65 -10.72
C TRP A 62 8.97 12.96 -11.80
N PRO A 63 10.02 13.74 -11.47
CA PRO A 63 11.14 13.95 -12.36
C PRO A 63 11.94 12.65 -12.56
N LYS A 64 12.60 12.54 -13.72
CA LYS A 64 13.40 11.34 -14.08
C LYS A 64 14.46 10.98 -13.04
N SER A 65 15.05 11.96 -12.36
CA SER A 65 16.03 11.75 -11.28
C SER A 65 15.41 10.99 -10.11
N LEU A 66 14.26 11.45 -9.62
CA LEU A 66 13.55 10.84 -8.50
C LEU A 66 13.03 9.45 -8.87
N CYS A 67 12.51 9.26 -10.08
CA CYS A 67 12.12 7.93 -10.57
C CYS A 67 13.29 6.94 -10.51
N ARG A 68 14.50 7.35 -10.91
CA ARG A 68 15.69 6.49 -10.90
C ARG A 68 16.12 6.14 -9.47
N GLU A 69 16.08 7.12 -8.57
CA GLU A 69 16.39 6.93 -7.15
C GLU A 69 15.41 5.94 -6.50
N TYR A 70 14.10 6.14 -6.71
CA TYR A 70 13.08 5.21 -6.24
C TYR A 70 13.22 3.83 -6.86
N VAL A 71 13.51 3.70 -8.16
CA VAL A 71 13.74 2.37 -8.77
C VAL A 71 14.93 1.66 -8.12
N ASN A 72 16.02 2.36 -7.82
CA ASN A 72 17.17 1.78 -7.13
C ASN A 72 16.83 1.34 -5.71
N PHE A 73 16.11 2.19 -4.97
CA PHE A 73 15.64 1.89 -3.62
C PHE A 73 14.65 0.72 -3.60
N LEU A 74 13.61 0.73 -4.43
CA LEU A 74 12.56 -0.29 -4.46
C LEU A 74 13.11 -1.69 -4.78
N ARG A 75 14.27 -1.79 -5.46
CA ARG A 75 14.97 -3.07 -5.70
C ARG A 75 15.54 -3.68 -4.42
N THR A 76 15.85 -2.89 -3.40
CA THR A 76 16.43 -3.37 -2.13
C THR A 76 15.36 -3.88 -1.17
N LEU A 77 14.08 -3.57 -1.42
CA LEU A 77 12.98 -4.01 -0.58
C LEU A 77 12.83 -5.55 -0.62
N PRO A 78 12.47 -6.18 0.52
CA PRO A 78 12.31 -7.63 0.62
C PRO A 78 10.95 -8.08 0.04
N LEU A 79 10.81 -8.04 -1.28
CA LEU A 79 9.58 -8.48 -1.93
C LEU A 79 9.45 -10.01 -1.87
N THR A 80 8.23 -10.49 -1.72
CA THR A 80 7.88 -11.92 -1.72
C THR A 80 7.05 -12.26 -2.95
N THR A 81 7.35 -13.36 -3.62
CA THR A 81 6.58 -13.79 -4.79
C THR A 81 5.21 -14.29 -4.36
N THR A 82 4.16 -13.76 -5.00
CA THR A 82 2.78 -14.16 -4.73
C THR A 82 2.54 -15.62 -5.12
N PRO A 83 1.69 -16.37 -4.38
CA PRO A 83 1.38 -17.74 -4.72
C PRO A 83 0.69 -17.81 -6.08
N GLY A 84 1.20 -18.64 -7.00
CA GLY A 84 0.65 -18.76 -8.36
C GLY A 84 -0.73 -19.43 -8.44
N ARG A 85 -1.24 -20.01 -7.34
CA ARG A 85 -2.61 -20.54 -7.26
C ARG A 85 -3.51 -19.50 -6.60
N PRO A 86 -4.42 -18.85 -7.34
CA PRO A 86 -5.36 -17.90 -6.76
C PRO A 86 -6.35 -18.60 -5.85
N LYS A 87 -6.82 -17.91 -4.81
CA LYS A 87 -8.01 -18.35 -4.07
C LYS A 87 -9.25 -18.10 -4.91
N ARG A 88 -10.34 -18.81 -4.62
CA ARG A 88 -11.64 -18.60 -5.29
C ARG A 88 -12.06 -17.13 -5.15
N GLY A 89 -12.28 -16.45 -6.28
CA GLY A 89 -12.66 -15.04 -6.33
C GLY A 89 -11.48 -14.05 -6.26
N GLU A 90 -10.24 -14.52 -6.12
CA GLU A 90 -9.06 -13.68 -6.25
C GLU A 90 -8.51 -13.69 -7.67
N ALA A 91 -7.98 -12.56 -8.11
CA ALA A 91 -7.34 -12.43 -9.41
C ALA A 91 -6.07 -13.29 -9.50
N VAL A 92 -5.90 -13.95 -10.65
CA VAL A 92 -4.70 -14.74 -10.96
C VAL A 92 -3.52 -13.79 -11.09
N ARG A 93 -2.45 -14.08 -10.36
CA ARG A 93 -1.25 -13.24 -10.34
C ARG A 93 -0.02 -14.05 -10.04
N GLN A 94 1.07 -13.61 -10.63
CA GLN A 94 2.41 -14.08 -10.32
C GLN A 94 3.31 -12.85 -10.38
N ASN A 95 3.56 -12.22 -9.24
CA ASN A 95 4.42 -11.05 -9.10
C ASN A 95 5.14 -11.04 -7.75
N ASP A 96 6.23 -10.31 -7.67
CA ASP A 96 6.89 -10.02 -6.40
C ASP A 96 6.15 -8.85 -5.73
N ARG A 97 5.81 -9.01 -4.44
CA ARG A 97 5.04 -8.03 -3.67
C ARG A 97 5.71 -7.68 -2.36
N PHE A 98 5.73 -6.38 -2.08
CA PHE A 98 5.99 -5.81 -0.76
C PHE A 98 4.77 -4.98 -0.35
N GLN A 99 4.41 -5.04 0.94
CA GLN A 99 3.30 -4.26 1.49
C GLN A 99 3.67 -3.76 2.88
N ILE A 100 3.30 -2.52 3.16
CA ILE A 100 3.38 -1.93 4.49
C ILE A 100 2.23 -0.95 4.71
N ASP A 101 1.80 -0.79 5.96
CA ASP A 101 0.92 0.31 6.37
C ASP A 101 1.80 1.49 6.79
N ASP A 102 1.79 2.57 6.01
CA ASP A 102 2.62 3.76 6.24
C ASP A 102 1.82 5.05 5.99
N PRO A 103 1.05 5.50 7.01
CA PRO A 103 0.28 6.74 6.93
C PRO A 103 1.14 8.00 6.74
N ALA A 104 2.39 7.98 7.19
CA ALA A 104 3.30 9.11 7.05
C ALA A 104 3.69 9.26 5.57
N PHE A 105 4.13 8.18 4.93
CA PHE A 105 4.49 8.21 3.52
C PHE A 105 3.28 8.48 2.62
N SER A 106 2.11 7.91 2.91
CA SER A 106 0.89 8.22 2.14
C SER A 106 0.50 9.70 2.24
N ARG A 107 0.64 10.30 3.43
CA ARG A 107 0.41 11.73 3.63
C ARG A 107 1.42 12.58 2.85
N LYS A 108 2.70 12.18 2.82
CA LYS A 108 3.72 12.87 2.01
C LYS A 108 3.38 12.80 0.53
N LEU A 109 3.04 11.62 0.01
CA LEU A 109 2.60 11.47 -1.38
C LEU A 109 1.40 12.37 -1.70
N TRP A 110 0.42 12.46 -0.80
CA TRP A 110 -0.75 13.29 -1.00
C TRP A 110 -0.44 14.80 -1.00
N LEU A 111 0.32 15.28 -0.02
CA LEU A 111 0.51 16.70 0.24
C LEU A 111 1.73 17.34 -0.43
N GLU A 112 2.79 16.56 -0.69
CA GLU A 112 4.08 17.11 -1.12
C GLU A 112 4.35 16.88 -2.61
N THR A 113 3.48 16.19 -3.35
CA THR A 113 3.69 15.88 -4.78
C THR A 113 2.89 16.74 -5.74
N GLY A 114 1.98 17.59 -5.22
CA GLY A 114 0.95 18.27 -6.02
C GLY A 114 -0.28 17.40 -6.34
N LEU A 115 -0.30 16.12 -5.91
CA LEU A 115 -1.42 15.20 -6.17
C LEU A 115 -2.74 15.71 -5.58
N LYS A 116 -2.71 16.20 -4.33
CA LYS A 116 -3.91 16.74 -3.69
C LYS A 116 -4.52 17.86 -4.52
N ASP A 117 -3.69 18.79 -4.97
CA ASP A 117 -4.18 20.00 -5.62
C ASP A 117 -4.84 19.65 -6.95
N VAL A 118 -4.18 18.85 -7.79
CA VAL A 118 -4.72 18.46 -9.10
C VAL A 118 -5.99 17.61 -8.96
N VAL A 119 -6.04 16.66 -8.03
CA VAL A 119 -7.21 15.77 -7.84
C VAL A 119 -8.43 16.53 -7.30
N LEU A 120 -8.22 17.61 -6.54
CA LEU A 120 -9.28 18.45 -5.99
C LEU A 120 -9.68 19.61 -6.91
N GLU A 121 -9.09 19.74 -8.10
CA GLU A 121 -9.52 20.73 -9.07
C GLU A 121 -10.98 20.54 -9.48
N ASN A 122 -11.71 21.65 -9.61
CA ASN A 122 -13.13 21.62 -10.00
C ASN A 122 -13.35 20.99 -11.38
N SER A 123 -12.36 21.08 -12.27
CA SER A 123 -12.38 20.52 -13.63
C SER A 123 -12.56 19.01 -13.67
N VAL A 124 -12.15 18.30 -12.60
CA VAL A 124 -12.18 16.83 -12.54
C VAL A 124 -13.06 16.29 -11.42
N LYS A 125 -13.75 17.16 -10.68
CA LYS A 125 -14.58 16.74 -9.56
C LYS A 125 -15.67 15.74 -9.97
N SER A 126 -16.18 15.85 -11.20
CA SER A 126 -17.18 14.95 -11.76
C SER A 126 -16.67 13.53 -12.02
N LEU A 127 -15.34 13.32 -12.09
CA LEU A 127 -14.75 12.00 -12.25
C LEU A 127 -14.86 11.15 -10.97
N TRP A 128 -15.16 11.78 -9.84
CA TRP A 128 -15.19 11.13 -8.54
C TRP A 128 -16.63 10.85 -8.11
N GLY A 129 -16.93 9.60 -7.74
CA GLY A 129 -18.23 9.20 -7.19
C GLY A 129 -18.46 9.63 -5.73
N GLY A 130 -17.69 10.59 -5.21
CA GLY A 130 -17.71 11.05 -3.82
C GLY A 130 -16.59 12.05 -3.52
N ASP A 131 -16.45 12.46 -2.27
CA ASP A 131 -15.41 13.40 -1.86
C ASP A 131 -14.04 12.73 -1.70
N VAL A 132 -13.02 13.29 -2.35
CA VAL A 132 -11.65 12.80 -2.23
C VAL A 132 -11.03 13.34 -0.94
N ILE A 133 -10.69 12.44 -0.01
CA ILE A 133 -10.15 12.80 1.31
C ILE A 133 -8.66 12.48 1.51
N GLY A 134 -8.06 11.71 0.60
CA GLY A 134 -6.63 11.36 0.65
C GLY A 134 -6.32 9.98 0.08
N LEU A 135 -5.14 9.46 0.43
CA LEU A 135 -4.65 8.15 -0.01
C LEU A 135 -4.81 7.08 1.06
N ASN A 136 -5.04 5.84 0.63
CA ASN A 136 -4.99 4.67 1.52
C ASN A 136 -3.54 4.49 2.06
N PRO A 137 -3.34 4.35 3.39
CA PRO A 137 -2.00 4.17 3.97
C PRO A 137 -1.35 2.83 3.64
N ASN A 138 -2.10 1.88 3.07
CA ASN A 138 -1.56 0.58 2.68
C ASN A 138 -0.76 0.67 1.37
N ILE A 139 0.53 0.96 1.51
CA ILE A 139 1.48 1.05 0.41
C ILE A 139 1.80 -0.35 -0.10
N ARG A 140 1.68 -0.54 -1.41
CA ARG A 140 1.96 -1.82 -2.09
C ARG A 140 2.92 -1.59 -3.24
N VAL A 141 4.00 -2.35 -3.26
CA VAL A 141 5.00 -2.33 -4.33
C VAL A 141 4.94 -3.68 -5.03
N TYR A 142 4.84 -3.64 -6.36
CA TYR A 142 4.86 -4.83 -7.21
C TYR A 142 6.07 -4.77 -8.14
N ARG A 143 6.75 -5.89 -8.31
CA ARG A 143 7.83 -6.07 -9.29
C ARG A 143 7.50 -7.25 -10.19
N TYR A 144 7.75 -7.06 -11.48
CA TYR A 144 7.51 -8.03 -12.53
C TYR A 144 8.83 -8.34 -13.24
N SER A 145 9.24 -9.59 -13.20
CA SER A 145 10.30 -10.18 -14.01
C SER A 145 9.69 -10.81 -15.27
N PRO A 146 10.49 -11.15 -16.31
CA PRO A 146 9.97 -11.84 -17.49
C PRO A 146 9.15 -13.08 -17.11
N GLY A 147 7.94 -13.20 -17.68
CA GLY A 147 7.01 -14.30 -17.39
C GLY A 147 6.08 -14.08 -16.19
N GLN A 148 6.32 -13.07 -15.35
CA GLN A 148 5.39 -12.67 -14.28
C GLN A 148 4.22 -11.84 -14.86
N PHE A 149 3.04 -11.96 -14.26
CA PHE A 149 1.81 -11.34 -14.78
C PHE A 149 0.80 -11.00 -13.68
N PHE A 150 -0.17 -10.18 -14.04
CA PHE A 150 -1.38 -9.96 -13.27
C PHE A 150 -2.56 -9.96 -14.24
N ASP A 151 -3.44 -10.93 -14.10
CA ASP A 151 -4.53 -11.17 -15.05
C ASP A 151 -5.62 -10.11 -14.92
N CYS A 152 -6.43 -9.95 -15.97
CA CYS A 152 -7.51 -8.96 -15.98
C CYS A 152 -8.51 -9.22 -14.84
N HIS A 153 -8.82 -8.19 -14.07
CA HIS A 153 -9.77 -8.28 -12.95
C HIS A 153 -10.34 -6.89 -12.61
N TYR A 154 -11.44 -6.88 -11.88
CA TYR A 154 -11.98 -5.65 -11.28
C TYR A 154 -11.36 -5.44 -9.90
N ALA A 155 -10.86 -4.22 -9.64
CA ALA A 155 -10.48 -3.82 -8.29
C ALA A 155 -11.75 -3.62 -7.45
N LEU A 156 -11.79 -4.21 -6.25
CA LEU A 156 -12.88 -3.94 -5.31
C LEU A 156 -12.71 -2.53 -4.75
N MET A 157 -13.75 -1.72 -4.87
CA MET A 157 -13.84 -0.41 -4.25
C MET A 157 -14.04 -0.58 -2.74
N HIS A 158 -13.08 -0.13 -1.94
CA HIS A 158 -13.28 0.05 -0.50
C HIS A 158 -13.77 1.48 -0.25
N GLN A 159 -15.08 1.67 -0.11
CA GLN A 159 -15.64 2.95 0.32
C GLN A 159 -15.40 3.13 1.82
N TYR A 160 -14.71 4.21 2.18
CA TYR A 160 -14.62 4.68 3.56
C TYR A 160 -15.70 5.74 3.76
N SER A 161 -16.69 5.46 4.60
CA SER A 161 -17.64 6.49 5.06
C SER A 161 -17.08 7.12 6.32
N VAL A 162 -16.92 8.45 6.32
CA VAL A 162 -16.78 9.18 7.58
C VAL A 162 -18.15 9.14 8.26
N LYS A 163 -18.24 8.54 9.45
CA LYS A 163 -19.43 8.69 10.28
C LYS A 163 -19.38 10.11 10.85
N SER A 164 -20.31 10.96 10.41
CA SER A 164 -20.59 12.27 11.00
C SER A 164 -21.14 12.13 12.41
#